data_AF-A0A1Y6EU71-F1
#
_entry.id   AF-A0A1Y6EU71-F1
#
_cell.length_a   1.000
_cell.length_b   1.000
_cell.length_c   1.000
_cell.angle_alpha   90.00
_cell.angle_beta   90.00
_cell.angle_gamma   90.00
#
_symmetry.space_group_name_H-M   'P 1'
#
loop_
_entity.id
_entity.type
_entity.pdbx_description
1 polymer ?
#
loop_
_entity_poly.entity_id
_entity_poly.type
_entity_poly.pdbx_seq_one_letter_code
_entity_poly.pdbx_strand_id
1 'polypeptide(L)'
;MGLSLALLAATKPHFTESRTHNCQRINGQGMTEYIIIVALIAVAAIGVYSLFGKTVRNQVAGVAQEISGQNSNQQLNTARQAARRSGTLARQDVNLGNYDESTESGN
;
A
#
# COMPACT_ATOMS: atom_id res chain seq x y z
N MET A 1 43.47 74.06 -4.31
CA MET A 1 42.85 72.82 -4.80
C MET A 1 43.53 71.64 -4.11
N GLY A 2 43.06 71.29 -2.90
CA GLY A 2 43.56 70.15 -2.14
C GLY A 2 42.56 69.03 -2.25
N LEU A 3 42.91 67.93 -2.92
CA LEU A 3 42.05 66.76 -3.02
C LEU A 3 42.16 65.97 -1.71
N SER A 4 41.02 65.87 -1.01
CA SER A 4 40.90 65.22 0.29
C SER A 4 40.90 63.69 0.16
N LEU A 5 41.75 63.06 0.95
CA LEU A 5 41.95 61.61 1.08
C LEU A 5 40.79 60.99 1.88
N ALA A 6 39.89 60.26 1.22
CA ALA A 6 38.80 59.52 1.88
C ALA A 6 39.16 58.04 2.05
N LEU A 7 39.88 57.78 3.13
CA LEU A 7 39.73 56.72 4.12
C LEU A 7 39.04 55.39 3.71
N LEU A 8 39.90 54.38 3.62
CA LEU A 8 39.77 52.91 3.64
C LEU A 8 38.75 52.30 4.62
N ALA A 9 37.47 52.15 4.24
CA ALA A 9 36.51 51.38 5.01
C ALA A 9 36.37 49.92 4.52
N ALA A 10 37.13 49.03 5.15
CA ALA A 10 36.76 47.67 5.55
C ALA A 10 35.92 46.80 4.57
N THR A 11 36.60 46.08 3.69
CA THR A 11 36.08 44.84 3.10
C THR A 11 36.10 43.74 4.17
N LYS A 12 34.91 43.29 4.59
CA LYS A 12 34.70 42.19 5.54
C LYS A 12 35.40 40.91 5.05
N PRO A 13 36.07 40.14 5.93
CA PRO A 13 36.55 38.82 5.55
C PRO A 13 35.37 37.87 5.38
N HIS A 14 35.16 37.35 4.17
CA HIS A 14 34.29 36.20 3.94
C HIS A 14 35.06 34.92 4.32
N PHE A 15 34.83 34.44 5.54
CA PHE A 15 35.27 33.12 5.96
C PHE A 15 34.30 32.09 5.36
N THR A 16 34.66 31.51 4.22
CA THR A 16 33.97 30.36 3.64
C THR A 16 34.43 29.09 4.35
N GLU A 17 33.70 28.64 5.37
CA GLU A 17 33.83 27.27 5.88
C GLU A 17 33.23 26.29 4.88
N SER A 18 34.06 25.70 4.03
CA SER A 18 33.69 24.46 3.34
C SER A 18 33.71 23.32 4.35
N ARG A 19 32.58 23.07 5.01
CA ARG A 19 32.38 21.84 5.77
C ARG A 19 32.30 20.67 4.79
N THR A 20 33.43 20.00 4.58
CA THR A 20 33.45 18.70 3.90
C THR A 20 32.71 17.72 4.81
N HIS A 21 31.44 17.44 4.50
CA HIS A 21 30.70 16.38 5.15
C HIS A 21 31.42 15.07 4.84
N ASN A 22 32.18 14.57 5.81
CA ASN A 22 32.81 13.26 5.75
C ASN A 22 31.70 12.20 5.80
N CYS A 23 31.17 11.84 4.63
CA CYS A 23 30.25 10.74 4.47
C CYS A 23 31.06 9.45 4.70
N GLN A 24 31.10 9.00 5.95
CA GLN A 24 31.69 7.73 6.32
C GLN A 24 30.89 6.64 5.60
N ARG A 25 31.46 6.10 4.52
CA ARG A 25 30.90 4.94 3.83
C ARG A 25 31.06 3.75 4.77
N ILE A 26 29.99 3.42 5.49
CA ILE A 26 29.93 2.22 6.32
C ILE A 26 29.83 1.04 5.36
N ASN A 27 30.94 0.34 5.15
CA ASN A 27 30.95 -0.90 4.37
C ASN A 27 30.06 -1.92 5.10
N GLY A 28 28.93 -2.27 4.48
CA GLY A 28 27.90 -3.15 5.05
C GLY A 28 26.53 -2.47 5.28
N GLN A 29 26.45 -1.14 5.23
CA GLN A 29 25.20 -0.41 5.43
C GLN A 29 24.24 -0.53 4.24
N GLY A 30 24.75 -0.74 3.01
CA GLY A 30 23.90 -0.92 1.83
C GLY A 30 23.44 -2.37 1.60
N MET A 31 24.36 -3.35 1.70
CA MET A 31 24.09 -4.71 1.21
C MET A 31 23.01 -5.44 2.02
N THR A 32 23.02 -5.28 3.35
CA THR A 32 22.02 -5.92 4.21
C THR A 32 20.66 -5.23 4.10
N GLU A 33 20.63 -3.90 4.02
CA GLU A 33 19.39 -3.13 3.84
C GLU A 33 18.66 -3.52 2.54
N TYR A 34 19.39 -3.65 1.44
CA TYR A 34 18.80 -4.12 0.18
C TYR A 34 18.27 -5.56 0.28
N ILE A 35 19.01 -6.47 0.91
CA ILE A 35 18.56 -7.86 1.07
C ILE A 35 17.26 -7.93 1.88
N ILE A 36 17.15 -7.15 2.95
CA ILE A 36 15.94 -7.11 3.78
C ILE A 36 14.76 -6.50 3.00
N ILE A 37 14.93 -5.35 2.33
CA ILE A 37 13.86 -4.73 1.55
C ILE A 37 13.39 -5.66 0.41
N VAL A 38 14.31 -6.30 -0.30
CA VAL A 38 13.98 -7.25 -1.38
C VAL A 38 13.22 -8.46 -0.83
N ALA A 39 13.62 -9.01 0.31
CA ALA A 39 12.91 -10.12 0.94
C ALA A 39 11.47 -9.74 1.30
N LEU A 40 11.24 -8.52 1.82
CA LEU A 40 9.90 -8.03 2.15
C LEU A 40 9.01 -7.87 0.90
N ILE A 41 9.56 -7.29 -0.17
CA ILE A 41 8.84 -7.16 -1.45
C ILE A 41 8.51 -8.52 -2.05
N ALA A 42 9.43 -9.50 -1.99
CA ALA A 42 9.21 -10.83 -2.53
C ALA A 42 8.05 -11.56 -1.81
N VAL A 43 8.02 -11.51 -0.47
CA VAL A 43 6.94 -12.12 0.31
C VAL A 43 5.59 -11.44 0.01
N ALA A 44 5.56 -10.10 -0.07
CA ALA A 44 4.36 -9.36 -0.44
C ALA A 44 3.88 -9.72 -1.86
N ALA A 45 4.81 -9.83 -2.81
CA ALA A 45 4.52 -10.20 -4.19
C ALA A 45 3.91 -11.60 -4.29
N ILE A 46 4.41 -12.60 -3.56
CA ILE A 46 3.83 -13.95 -3.56
C ILE A 46 2.34 -13.89 -3.16
N GLY A 47 2.01 -13.12 -2.11
CA GLY A 47 0.63 -12.92 -1.65
C GLY A 47 -0.25 -12.21 -2.68
N VAL A 48 0.23 -11.09 -3.22
CA VAL A 48 -0.51 -10.31 -4.24
C VAL A 48 -0.70 -11.12 -5.51
N TYR A 49 0.34 -11.77 -6.05
CA TYR A 49 0.21 -12.61 -7.26
C TYR A 49 -0.76 -13.78 -7.05
N SER A 50 -0.77 -14.39 -5.86
CA SER A 50 -1.68 -15.49 -5.53
C SER A 50 -3.15 -15.03 -5.46
N LEU A 51 -3.41 -13.90 -4.80
CA LEU A 51 -4.76 -13.39 -4.64
C LEU A 51 -5.26 -12.70 -5.92
N PHE A 52 -4.44 -11.84 -6.50
CA PHE A 52 -4.76 -11.12 -7.74
C PHE A 52 -4.94 -12.09 -8.91
N GLY A 53 -4.11 -13.14 -9.03
CA GLY A 53 -4.26 -14.16 -10.07
C GLY A 53 -5.59 -14.91 -9.98
N LYS A 54 -6.05 -15.23 -8.76
CA LYS A 54 -7.38 -15.82 -8.54
C LYS A 54 -8.48 -14.83 -8.92
N THR A 55 -8.38 -13.57 -8.51
CA THR A 55 -9.38 -12.53 -8.81
C THR A 55 -9.49 -12.26 -10.32
N VAL A 56 -8.36 -12.07 -11.00
CA VAL A 56 -8.31 -11.87 -12.45
C VAL A 56 -8.87 -13.09 -13.16
N ARG A 57 -8.46 -14.31 -12.78
CA ARG A 57 -9.00 -15.53 -13.36
C ARG A 57 -10.51 -15.65 -13.15
N ASN A 58 -11.03 -15.31 -11.99
CA ASN A 58 -12.47 -15.36 -11.69
C ASN A 58 -13.25 -14.33 -12.51
N GLN A 59 -12.72 -13.11 -12.67
CA GLN A 59 -13.34 -12.08 -13.51
C GLN A 59 -13.29 -12.47 -14.99
N VAL A 60 -12.16 -12.96 -15.48
CA VAL A 60 -12.02 -13.45 -16.87
C VAL A 60 -12.89 -14.68 -17.09
N ALA A 61 -13.05 -15.58 -16.12
CA ALA A 61 -13.98 -16.70 -16.19
C ALA A 61 -15.44 -16.23 -16.26
N GLY A 62 -15.82 -15.21 -15.48
CA GLY A 62 -17.15 -14.61 -15.55
C GLY A 62 -17.41 -13.96 -16.92
N VAL A 63 -16.44 -13.22 -17.46
CA VAL A 63 -16.53 -12.64 -18.81
C VAL A 63 -16.54 -13.73 -19.89
N ALA A 64 -15.72 -14.78 -19.76
CA ALA A 64 -15.70 -15.90 -20.69
C ALA A 64 -17.01 -16.70 -20.66
N GLN A 65 -17.60 -16.87 -19.48
CA GLN A 65 -18.92 -17.48 -19.30
C GLN A 65 -20.01 -16.64 -19.97
N GLU A 66 -19.98 -15.32 -19.77
CA GLU A 66 -20.88 -14.37 -20.43
C GLU A 66 -20.72 -14.38 -21.96
N ILE A 67 -19.48 -14.40 -22.48
CA ILE A 67 -19.17 -14.51 -23.92
C ILE A 67 -19.61 -15.88 -24.48
N SER A 68 -19.47 -16.96 -23.71
CA SER A 68 -19.90 -18.31 -24.11
C SER A 68 -21.42 -18.52 -24.01
N GLY A 69 -22.18 -17.52 -23.54
CA GLY A 69 -23.64 -17.60 -23.35
C GLY A 69 -24.06 -18.36 -22.09
N GLN A 70 -23.12 -18.78 -21.25
CA GLN A 70 -23.36 -19.45 -19.97
C GLN A 70 -23.71 -18.39 -18.92
N ASN A 71 -25.01 -18.09 -18.80
CA ASN A 71 -25.57 -17.03 -17.93
C ASN A 71 -24.89 -16.90 -16.55
N SER A 72 -24.46 -15.68 -16.22
CA SER A 72 -24.01 -15.18 -14.90
C SER A 72 -25.05 -15.33 -13.76
N ASN A 73 -26.13 -16.09 -13.98
CA ASN A 73 -27.19 -16.39 -13.03
C ASN A 73 -26.68 -17.08 -11.76
N GLN A 74 -25.60 -17.86 -11.83
CA GLN A 74 -24.99 -18.47 -10.65
C GLN A 74 -24.31 -17.40 -9.76
N GLN A 75 -23.48 -16.53 -10.34
CA GLN A 75 -22.90 -15.39 -9.60
C GLN A 75 -23.98 -14.45 -9.07
N LEU A 76 -25.01 -14.14 -9.87
CA LEU A 76 -26.13 -13.30 -9.44
C LEU A 76 -26.95 -13.96 -8.33
N ASN A 77 -27.16 -15.27 -8.37
CA ASN A 77 -27.85 -15.99 -7.29
C ASN A 77 -27.02 -16.03 -6.01
N THR A 78 -25.70 -16.24 -6.10
CA THR A 78 -24.81 -16.17 -4.94
C THR A 78 -24.78 -14.74 -4.36
N ALA A 79 -24.71 -13.72 -5.21
CA ALA A 79 -24.76 -12.32 -4.77
C ALA A 79 -26.11 -11.97 -4.12
N ARG A 80 -27.23 -12.44 -4.69
CA ARG A 80 -28.57 -12.28 -4.11
C ARG A 80 -28.73 -13.02 -2.78
N GLN A 81 -28.17 -14.23 -2.65
CA GLN A 81 -28.17 -14.97 -1.39
C GLN A 81 -27.33 -14.29 -0.32
N ALA A 82 -26.12 -13.82 -0.67
CA ALA A 82 -25.28 -13.04 0.24
C ALA A 82 -25.96 -11.73 0.69
N ALA A 83 -26.60 -11.01 -0.24
CA ALA A 83 -27.36 -9.80 0.08
C ALA A 83 -28.56 -10.08 1.00
N ARG A 84 -29.29 -11.17 0.76
CA ARG A 84 -30.40 -11.61 1.64
C ARG A 84 -29.90 -11.96 3.03
N ARG A 85 -28.79 -12.71 3.13
CA ARG A 85 -28.14 -13.07 4.42
C ARG A 85 -27.64 -11.84 5.18
N SER A 86 -27.00 -10.91 4.48
CA SER A 86 -26.57 -9.63 5.08
C SER A 86 -27.77 -8.82 5.59
N GLY A 87 -28.88 -8.80 4.85
CA GLY A 87 -30.13 -8.15 5.28
C GLY A 87 -30.88 -8.85 6.42
N THR A 88 -30.67 -10.14 6.67
CA THR A 88 -31.21 -10.84 7.85
C THR A 88 -30.32 -10.63 9.07
N LEU A 89 -28.99 -10.71 8.90
CA LEU A 89 -28.03 -10.43 9.96
C LEU A 89 -28.09 -8.97 10.44
N ALA A 90 -28.29 -8.01 9.53
CA ALA A 90 -28.44 -6.60 9.88
C ALA A 90 -29.75 -6.30 10.64
N ARG A 91 -30.75 -7.19 10.58
CA ARG A 91 -31.99 -7.10 11.37
C ARG A 91 -31.90 -7.86 12.69
N GLN A 92 -30.82 -8.62 12.90
CA GLN A 92 -30.59 -9.36 14.12
C GLN A 92 -29.75 -8.49 15.04
N ASP A 93 -30.26 -8.16 16.23
CA ASP A 93 -29.50 -7.43 17.23
C ASP A 93 -28.38 -8.32 17.76
N VAL A 94 -27.16 -8.12 17.26
CA VAL A 94 -25.98 -8.87 17.70
C VAL A 94 -25.50 -8.30 19.04
N ASN A 95 -25.64 -9.07 20.10
CA ASN A 95 -25.09 -8.76 21.41
C ASN A 95 -24.03 -9.81 21.81
N LEU A 96 -23.26 -9.52 22.85
CA LEU A 96 -22.17 -10.41 23.32
C LEU A 96 -22.67 -11.81 23.75
N GLY A 97 -23.97 -11.97 24.01
CA GLY A 97 -24.61 -13.23 24.38
C GLY A 97 -25.15 -14.04 23.19
N ASN A 98 -25.30 -13.47 21.99
CA ASN A 98 -25.80 -14.18 20.80
C ASN A 98 -24.83 -14.16 19.60
N TYR A 99 -23.57 -13.74 19.85
CA TYR A 99 -22.53 -13.63 18.83
C TYR A 99 -22.30 -14.94 18.08
N ASP A 100 -22.35 -16.08 18.78
CA ASP A 100 -22.17 -17.42 18.22
C ASP A 100 -23.30 -17.80 17.25
N GLU A 101 -24.56 -17.61 17.67
CA GLU A 101 -25.75 -17.96 16.88
C GLU A 101 -25.93 -17.06 15.64
N SER A 102 -25.57 -15.77 15.76
CA SER A 102 -25.60 -14.81 14.64
C SER A 102 -24.52 -15.08 13.59
N THR A 103 -23.39 -15.69 13.96
CA THR A 103 -22.33 -16.04 13.00
C THR A 103 -22.49 -17.44 12.41
N GLU A 104 -23.11 -18.39 13.12
CA GLU A 104 -23.42 -19.73 12.62
C GLU A 104 -24.60 -19.79 11.64
N SER A 105 -25.54 -18.84 11.73
CA SER A 105 -26.65 -18.70 10.76
C SER A 105 -26.18 -18.40 9.32
N GLY A 106 -24.87 -18.20 9.12
CA GLY A 106 -24.25 -17.87 7.84
C GLY A 106 -23.74 -19.04 6.98
N ASN A 107 -23.75 -20.28 7.48
CA ASN A 107 -23.27 -21.45 6.73
C ASN A 107 -24.41 -22.21 6.02
#